data_AF-A0A536KG03-F1
#
_entry.id   AF-A0A536KG03-F1
#
_cell.length_a   1.000
_cell.length_b   1.000
_cell.length_c   1.000
_cell.angle_alpha   90.00
_cell.angle_beta   90.00
_cell.angle_gamma   90.00
#
_symmetry.space_group_name_H-M   'P 1'
#
loop_
_entity.id
_entity.type
_entity.pdbx_description
1 polymer ?
#
loop_
_entity_poly.entity_id
_entity_poly.type
_entity_poly.pdbx_seq_one_letter_code
_entity_poly.pdbx_strand_id
1 'polypeptide(L)'
;MPDQQALILATFGSRDEAERAGEKMVEQQLATDGAVIPTVHTFHFREGRMHRNHEALLLLKTTGGQAAEVLDQLLSESPDCDPMRLTLTP
;
A
#
# COMPACT_ATOMS: atom_id res chain seq x y z
N MET A 1 19.99 0.41 16.88
CA MET A 1 18.76 1.22 16.75
C MET A 1 17.62 0.24 16.61
N PRO A 2 16.50 0.35 17.34
CA PRO A 2 15.31 -0.43 17.01
C PRO A 2 14.98 -0.18 15.54
N ASP A 3 14.59 -1.24 14.82
CA ASP A 3 14.37 -1.16 13.37
C ASP A 3 13.30 -0.11 13.11
N GLN A 4 13.64 0.92 12.32
CA GLN A 4 12.81 2.09 12.12
C GLN A 4 11.46 1.66 11.54
N GLN A 5 10.32 2.01 12.14
CA GLN A 5 9.03 1.56 11.62
C GLN A 5 8.67 2.29 10.32
N ALA A 6 7.98 1.59 9.43
CA ALA A 6 7.44 2.15 8.20
C ALA A 6 5.97 1.76 8.05
N LEU A 7 5.20 2.69 7.48
CA LEU A 7 3.83 2.47 7.04
C LEU A 7 3.82 2.53 5.51
N ILE A 8 3.33 1.49 4.87
CA ILE A 8 3.07 1.49 3.43
C ILE A 8 1.60 1.81 3.22
N LEU A 9 1.31 2.71 2.30
CA LEU A 9 -0.03 3.02 1.82
C LEU A 9 -0.09 2.68 0.34
N ALA A 10 -1.11 1.97 -0.11
CA ALA A 10 -1.29 1.68 -1.53
C ALA A 10 -2.77 1.74 -1.90
N THR A 11 -3.08 2.41 -3.01
CA THR A 11 -4.44 2.45 -3.55
C THR A 11 -4.65 1.35 -4.59
N PHE A 12 -5.79 0.68 -4.52
CA PHE A 12 -6.17 -0.41 -5.42
C PHE A 12 -7.51 -0.13 -6.07
N GLY A 13 -7.70 -0.64 -7.29
CA GLY A 13 -8.96 -0.49 -8.03
C GLY A 13 -10.15 -1.21 -7.38
N SER A 14 -9.91 -2.14 -6.46
CA SER A 14 -10.95 -2.82 -5.70
C SER A 14 -10.52 -3.20 -4.29
N ARG A 15 -11.50 -3.36 -3.41
CA ARG A 15 -11.31 -3.90 -2.05
C ARG A 15 -10.66 -5.28 -2.08
N ASP A 16 -11.20 -6.20 -2.86
CA ASP A 16 -10.76 -7.60 -2.87
C ASP A 16 -9.30 -7.74 -3.31
N GLU A 17 -8.85 -6.86 -4.22
CA GLU A 17 -7.44 -6.81 -4.62
C GLU A 17 -6.54 -6.30 -3.50
N ALA A 18 -6.95 -5.24 -2.81
CA ALA A 18 -6.23 -4.72 -1.65
C ALA A 18 -6.12 -5.77 -0.52
N GLU A 19 -7.20 -6.51 -0.26
CA GLU A 19 -7.23 -7.58 0.75
C GLU A 19 -6.25 -8.71 0.37
N ARG A 20 -6.34 -9.24 -0.86
CA ARG A 20 -5.42 -10.30 -1.32
C ARG A 20 -3.96 -9.87 -1.27
N ALA A 21 -3.65 -8.65 -1.72
CA ALA A 21 -2.29 -8.11 -1.68
C ALA A 21 -1.79 -7.97 -0.24
N GLY A 22 -2.62 -7.42 0.66
CA GLY A 22 -2.29 -7.24 2.07
C GLY A 22 -2.06 -8.57 2.81
N GLU A 23 -2.96 -9.55 2.62
CA GLU A 23 -2.84 -10.90 3.18
C GLU A 23 -1.52 -11.54 2.77
N LYS A 24 -1.18 -11.47 1.48
CA LYS A 24 0.07 -12.03 0.95
C LYS A 24 1.31 -11.40 1.59
N MET A 25 1.33 -10.08 1.79
CA MET A 25 2.48 -9.40 2.43
C MET A 25 2.68 -9.86 3.88
N VAL A 26 1.58 -10.12 4.59
CA VAL A 26 1.62 -10.63 5.97
C VAL A 26 2.02 -12.11 5.99
N GLU A 27 1.48 -12.95 5.10
CA GLU A 27 1.85 -14.37 4.96
C GLU A 27 3.34 -14.55 4.66
N GLN A 28 3.92 -13.67 3.86
CA GLN A 28 5.34 -13.66 3.51
C GLN A 28 6.24 -13.02 4.59
N GLN A 29 5.66 -12.56 5.70
CA GLN A 29 6.37 -11.89 6.80
C GLN A 29 7.10 -10.60 6.36
N LEU A 30 6.64 -9.96 5.28
CA LEU A 30 7.13 -8.67 4.80
C LEU A 30 6.45 -7.50 5.52
N ALA A 31 5.21 -7.71 5.96
CA ALA A 31 4.46 -6.80 6.83
C ALA A 31 4.04 -7.53 8.11
N THR A 32 3.95 -6.80 9.23
CA THR A 32 3.52 -7.39 10.50
C THR A 32 2.00 -7.41 10.64
N ASP A 33 1.33 -6.37 10.12
CA ASP A 33 -0.12 -6.30 10.04
C ASP A 33 -0.56 -5.41 8.86
N GLY A 34 -1.84 -5.50 8.52
CA GLY A 34 -2.45 -4.70 7.48
C GLY A 34 -3.92 -4.38 7.76
N ALA A 35 -4.41 -3.32 7.12
CA ALA A 35 -5.82 -2.95 7.12
C ALA A 35 -6.24 -2.40 5.76
N VAL A 36 -7.48 -2.67 5.36
CA VAL A 36 -8.08 -2.13 4.14
C VAL A 36 -9.19 -1.16 4.49
N ILE A 37 -9.13 0.05 3.94
CA ILE A 37 -10.24 0.99 3.91
C ILE A 37 -10.95 0.78 2.56
N PRO A 38 -12.14 0.16 2.56
CA PRO A 38 -12.73 -0.42 1.34
C PRO A 38 -13.27 0.60 0.34
N THR A 39 -13.49 1.86 0.75
CA THR A 39 -14.02 2.89 -0.13
C THR A 39 -13.33 4.20 0.14
N VAL A 40 -12.44 4.58 -0.78
CA VAL A 40 -11.80 5.88 -0.83
C VAL A 40 -12.10 6.54 -2.19
N HIS A 41 -12.28 7.85 -2.17
CA HIS A 41 -12.35 8.65 -3.39
C HIS A 41 -10.99 9.25 -3.64
N THR A 42 -10.37 8.89 -4.76
CA THR A 42 -9.09 9.47 -5.17
C THR A 42 -9.31 10.43 -6.33
N PHE A 43 -8.48 11.47 -6.35
CA PHE A 43 -8.54 12.55 -7.32
C PHE A 43 -7.13 12.81 -7.82
N HIS A 44 -6.93 12.79 -9.12
CA HIS A 44 -5.63 13.09 -9.71
C HIS A 44 -5.78 13.91 -10.99
N PHE A 45 -4.80 14.75 -11.26
CA PHE A 45 -4.77 15.57 -12.47
C PHE A 45 -3.73 15.00 -13.44
N ARG A 46 -4.19 14.44 -14.55
CA ARG A 46 -3.35 13.89 -15.61
C ARG A 46 -3.94 14.30 -16.96
N GLU A 47 -3.10 14.51 -17.96
CA GLU A 47 -3.50 14.90 -19.34
C GLU A 47 -4.43 16.12 -19.41
N GLY A 48 -4.23 17.09 -18.50
CA GLY A 48 -5.05 18.31 -18.47
C GLY A 48 -6.48 18.10 -17.95
N ARG A 49 -6.79 16.96 -17.35
CA ARG A 49 -8.13 16.62 -16.83
C ARG A 49 -8.08 16.14 -15.39
N MET A 50 -9.14 16.43 -14.65
CA MET A 50 -9.38 15.89 -13.30
C MET A 50 -10.02 14.51 -13.41
N HIS A 51 -9.35 13.50 -12.88
CA HIS A 51 -9.84 12.13 -12.79
C HIS A 51 -10.31 11.84 -11.37
N ARG A 52 -11.36 11.02 -11.25
CA ARG A 52 -11.95 10.61 -9.98
C ARG A 52 -12.22 9.12 -10.02
N ASN A 53 -11.73 8.39 -9.03
CA ASN A 53 -11.91 6.95 -8.94
C ASN A 53 -12.57 6.55 -7.61
N HIS A 54 -13.17 5.37 -7.63
CA HIS A 54 -13.58 4.64 -6.43
C HIS A 54 -12.56 3.52 -6.22
N GLU A 55 -11.81 3.61 -5.14
CA GLU A 55 -10.67 2.73 -4.87
C GLU A 55 -10.76 2.19 -3.44
N ALA A 56 -9.87 1.26 -3.11
CA ALA A 56 -9.59 0.83 -1.75
C ALA A 56 -8.19 1.28 -1.34
N LEU A 57 -8.00 1.62 -0.08
CA LEU A 57 -6.70 1.97 0.48
C LEU A 57 -6.20 0.85 1.39
N LEU A 58 -5.06 0.26 1.02
CA LEU A 58 -4.30 -0.67 1.86
C LEU A 58 -3.33 0.10 2.73
N LEU A 59 -3.26 -0.28 4.01
CA LEU A 59 -2.28 0.16 4.99
C LEU A 59 -1.50 -1.06 5.48
N LEU A 60 -0.16 -1.04 5.41
CA LEU A 60 0.70 -2.10 5.93
C LEU A 60 1.73 -1.54 6.90
N LYS A 61 1.86 -2.14 8.08
CA LYS A 61 2.95 -1.83 9.01
C LYS A 61 4.10 -2.79 8.76
N THR A 62 5.30 -2.24 8.65
CA THR A 62 6.54 -2.99 8.38
C THR A 62 7.73 -2.28 9.02
N THR A 63 8.94 -2.82 8.85
CA THR A 63 10.18 -2.17 9.23
C THR A 63 10.81 -1.44 8.04
N GLY A 64 11.68 -0.48 8.33
CA GLY A 64 12.37 0.31 7.34
C GLY A 64 13.31 -0.52 6.47
N GLY A 65 13.81 -1.64 6.99
CA GLY A 65 14.60 -2.63 6.25
C GLY A 65 13.78 -3.48 5.29
N GLN A 66 12.50 -3.74 5.59
CA GLN A 66 11.59 -4.53 4.74
C GLN A 66 10.77 -3.69 3.77
N ALA A 67 10.65 -2.38 4.02
CA ALA A 67 9.78 -1.51 3.26
C ALA A 67 10.09 -1.47 1.75
N ALA A 68 11.35 -1.61 1.32
CA ALA A 68 11.67 -1.67 -0.11
C ALA A 68 11.11 -2.94 -0.78
N GLU A 69 11.31 -4.09 -0.13
CA GLU A 69 10.79 -5.38 -0.61
C GLU A 69 9.25 -5.39 -0.67
N VAL A 70 8.58 -4.78 0.31
CA VAL A 70 7.12 -4.64 0.29
C VAL A 70 6.67 -3.84 -0.94
N LEU A 71 7.34 -2.73 -1.27
CA LEU A 71 6.99 -1.93 -2.45
C LEU A 71 7.18 -2.73 -3.75
N ASP A 72 8.32 -3.41 -3.88
CA ASP A 72 8.63 -4.20 -5.06
C ASP A 72 7.63 -5.34 -5.26
N GLN A 73 7.22 -6.01 -4.17
CA GLN A 73 6.21 -7.05 -4.25
C GLN A 73 4.82 -6.54 -4.58
N LEU A 74 4.39 -5.42 -3.99
CA LEU A 74 3.10 -4.81 -4.32
C LEU A 74 3.01 -4.45 -5.81
N LEU A 75 4.08 -3.89 -6.38
CA LEU A 75 4.15 -3.54 -7.80
C LEU A 75 4.22 -4.77 -8.71
N SER A 76 4.83 -5.87 -8.27
CA SER A 76 4.86 -7.13 -9.01
C SER A 76 3.46 -7.78 -9.10
N GLU A 77 2.69 -7.71 -8.01
CA GLU A 77 1.37 -8.33 -7.93
C GLU A 77 0.26 -7.46 -8.54
N SER A 78 0.34 -6.15 -8.33
CA SER A 78 -0.63 -5.17 -8.82
C SER A 78 0.11 -3.98 -9.46
N PRO A 79 0.47 -4.08 -10.75
CA PRO A 79 1.26 -3.04 -11.43
C PRO A 79 0.60 -1.66 -11.47
N ASP A 80 -0.73 -1.60 -11.37
CA ASP A 80 -1.51 -0.36 -11.37
C ASP A 80 -1.73 0.21 -9.96
N CYS A 81 -1.30 -0.48 -8.90
CA CYS A 81 -1.36 0.09 -7.55
C CYS A 81 -0.33 1.23 -7.40
N ASP A 82 -0.63 2.20 -6.55
CA ASP A 82 0.26 3.34 -6.28
C ASP A 82 0.76 3.29 -4.83
N PRO A 83 1.85 2.54 -4.55
CA PRO A 83 2.34 2.35 -3.20
C PRO A 83 3.30 3.46 -2.78
N MET A 84 3.12 3.95 -1.55
CA MET A 84 3.90 5.00 -0.92
C MET A 84 4.40 4.53 0.45
N ARG A 85 5.69 4.74 0.72
CA ARG A 85 6.31 4.50 2.03
C ARG A 85 6.31 5.78 2.87
N LEU A 86 5.72 5.72 4.06
CA LEU A 86 5.91 6.68 5.13
C LEU A 86 6.85 6.10 6.17
N THR A 87 7.90 6.85 6.51
CA THR A 87 8.84 6.44 7.54
C THR A 87 8.44 7.10 8.87
N LEU A 88 8.26 6.30 9.91
CA LEU A 88 7.82 6.78 11.21
C LEU A 88 9.03 7.10 12.08
N THR A 89 9.10 8.34 12.58
CA THR A 89 10.03 8.75 13.62
C THR A 89 9.28 8.81 14.96
N PRO A 90 9.85 8.29 16.05
CA PRO A 90 9.26 8.44 17.38
C PRO A 90 9.15 9.91 17.80
#